data_AF-A0A9E5ENK6-F1
#
_entry.id   AF-A0A9E5ENK6-F1
#
_cell.length_a   1.000
_cell.length_b   1.000
_cell.length_c   1.000
_cell.angle_alpha   90.00
_cell.angle_beta   90.00
_cell.angle_gamma   90.00
#
_symmetry.space_group_name_H-M   'P 1'
#
loop_
_entity.id
_entity.type
_entity.pdbx_description
1 polymer ?
#
loop_
_entity_poly.entity_id
_entity_poly.type
_entity_poly.pdbx_seq_one_letter_code
_entity_poly.pdbx_strand_id
1 'polypeptide(L)'
;MTFRSIVGLHYAALCLRPAHLPKGRPKGAKAAGLRYEKALAAAIPRAEHGQWFEFTDLNGPGHCQMDLLIVGNKRVVILECKLTDVQTGRAQLEDLYFPIARQVWPDKKPLGIVAARHLSKENQLELVETTLKGAILRAETQEVIPTLHWIERGPI
;
A
#
# COMPACT_ATOMS: atom_id res chain seq x y z
N MET A 1 -8.18 -0.54 11.89
CA MET A 1 -8.40 -1.64 10.91
C MET A 1 -7.31 -2.64 11.22
N THR A 2 -7.63 -3.86 11.61
CA THR A 2 -6.61 -4.86 11.95
C THR A 2 -6.30 -5.66 10.69
N PHE A 3 -5.02 -5.65 10.28
CA PHE A 3 -4.51 -6.57 9.28
C PHE A 3 -3.80 -7.72 10.00
N ARG A 4 -3.59 -8.82 9.29
CA ARG A 4 -2.79 -9.95 9.78
C ARG A 4 -1.33 -9.69 9.44
N SER A 5 -0.46 -9.70 10.44
CA SER A 5 0.99 -9.77 10.22
C SER A 5 1.37 -11.18 9.76
N ILE A 6 2.30 -11.25 8.81
CA ILE A 6 2.79 -12.50 8.24
C ILE A 6 3.78 -13.16 9.21
N VAL A 7 3.61 -14.47 9.44
CA VAL A 7 4.49 -15.26 10.30
C VAL A 7 4.95 -16.51 9.57
N GLY A 8 6.22 -16.58 9.18
CA GLY A 8 6.76 -17.73 8.43
C GLY A 8 6.07 -17.92 7.08
N LEU A 9 6.19 -16.94 6.19
CA LEU A 9 5.58 -17.00 4.86
C LEU A 9 6.12 -18.19 4.08
N HIS A 10 5.22 -19.05 3.60
CA HIS A 10 5.57 -20.22 2.78
C HIS A 10 5.22 -20.00 1.30
N TYR A 11 4.12 -19.30 1.04
CA TYR A 11 3.58 -19.12 -0.30
C TYR A 11 2.94 -17.73 -0.44
N ALA A 12 3.15 -17.10 -1.59
CA ALA A 12 2.41 -15.92 -2.01
C ALA A 12 2.35 -15.85 -3.55
N ALA A 13 1.19 -15.48 -4.10
CA ALA A 13 1.01 -15.31 -5.54
C ALA A 13 -0.04 -14.23 -5.86
N LEU A 14 0.05 -13.69 -7.08
CA LEU A 14 -1.01 -12.86 -7.66
C LEU A 14 -2.26 -13.71 -7.86
N CYS A 15 -3.42 -13.18 -7.48
CA CYS A 15 -4.69 -13.84 -7.74
C CYS A 15 -5.78 -12.84 -8.15
N LEU A 16 -6.91 -13.38 -8.61
CA LEU A 16 -8.12 -12.59 -8.75
C LEU A 16 -8.75 -12.38 -7.38
N ARG A 17 -9.61 -11.35 -7.25
CA ARG A 17 -10.40 -11.14 -6.05
C ARG A 17 -11.13 -12.44 -5.67
N PRO A 18 -10.93 -12.98 -4.44
CA PRO A 18 -11.56 -14.23 -4.03
C PRO A 18 -13.09 -14.15 -4.10
N ALA A 19 -13.71 -15.16 -4.73
CA ALA A 19 -15.15 -15.17 -4.99
C ALA A 19 -16.01 -15.16 -3.72
N HIS A 20 -15.51 -15.76 -2.64
CA HIS A 20 -16.20 -15.85 -1.35
C HIS A 20 -16.22 -14.52 -0.56
N LEU A 21 -15.40 -13.53 -0.95
CA LEU A 21 -15.39 -12.25 -0.24
C LEU A 21 -16.64 -11.43 -0.60
N PRO A 22 -17.33 -10.84 0.39
CA PRO A 22 -18.56 -10.09 0.15
C PRO A 22 -18.31 -8.80 -0.62
N LYS A 23 -19.17 -8.51 -1.62
CA LYS A 23 -19.17 -7.21 -2.32
C LYS A 23 -19.95 -6.19 -1.50
N GLY A 24 -19.25 -5.47 -0.63
CA GLY A 24 -19.85 -4.42 0.20
C GLY A 24 -20.18 -3.16 -0.59
N ARG A 25 -21.25 -2.45 -0.20
CA ARG A 25 -21.50 -1.07 -0.61
C ARG A 25 -20.97 -0.12 0.47
N PRO A 26 -19.73 0.40 0.33
CA PRO A 26 -19.11 1.21 1.37
C PRO A 26 -19.93 2.49 1.61
N LYS A 27 -20.00 2.93 2.87
CA LYS A 27 -20.65 4.18 3.31
C LYS A 27 -19.71 4.95 4.25
N GLY A 28 -19.98 6.25 4.44
CA GLY A 28 -19.25 7.09 5.38
C GLY A 28 -17.74 7.15 5.12
N ALA A 29 -16.94 7.05 6.17
CA ALA A 29 -15.47 7.11 6.10
C ALA A 29 -14.87 6.06 5.16
N LYS A 30 -15.44 4.84 5.12
CA LYS A 30 -14.98 3.78 4.19
C LYS A 30 -15.20 4.19 2.73
N ALA A 31 -16.32 4.81 2.40
CA ALA A 31 -16.57 5.34 1.06
C ALA A 31 -15.62 6.50 0.72
N ALA A 32 -15.29 7.35 1.69
CA ALA A 32 -14.33 8.43 1.51
C ALA A 32 -12.91 7.91 1.23
N GLY A 33 -12.46 6.88 1.96
CA GLY A 33 -11.18 6.21 1.71
C GLY A 33 -11.11 5.63 0.30
N LEU A 34 -12.13 4.89 -0.14
CA LEU A 34 -12.18 4.33 -1.48
C LEU A 34 -12.25 5.38 -2.60
N ARG A 35 -12.86 6.55 -2.34
CA ARG A 35 -12.81 7.67 -3.30
C ARG A 35 -11.40 8.23 -3.42
N TYR A 36 -10.72 8.41 -2.30
CA TYR A 36 -9.35 8.90 -2.26
C TYR A 36 -8.38 7.93 -2.98
N GLU A 37 -8.49 6.64 -2.69
CA GLU A 37 -7.73 5.57 -3.34
C GLU A 37 -7.92 5.57 -4.86
N LYS A 38 -9.17 5.69 -5.33
CA LYS A 38 -9.47 5.81 -6.77
C LYS A 38 -8.92 7.08 -7.39
N ALA A 39 -8.99 8.20 -6.68
CA ALA A 39 -8.43 9.47 -7.15
C ALA A 39 -6.90 9.35 -7.30
N LEU A 40 -6.24 8.70 -6.34
CA LEU A 40 -4.80 8.44 -6.39
C LEU A 40 -4.44 7.53 -7.56
N ALA A 41 -5.19 6.45 -7.77
CA ALA A 41 -4.98 5.52 -8.88
C ALA A 41 -5.14 6.21 -10.24
N ALA A 42 -6.11 7.12 -10.37
CA ALA A 42 -6.29 7.92 -11.57
C ALA A 42 -5.16 8.94 -11.79
N ALA A 43 -4.57 9.46 -10.71
CA ALA A 43 -3.50 10.45 -10.77
C ALA A 43 -2.13 9.84 -11.09
N ILE A 44 -1.90 8.55 -10.80
CA ILE A 44 -0.62 7.87 -11.00
C ILE A 44 -0.70 6.95 -12.23
N PRO A 45 -0.15 7.37 -13.39
CA PRO A 45 -0.13 6.52 -14.57
C PRO A 45 0.62 5.21 -14.29
N ARG A 46 0.10 4.10 -14.81
CA ARG A 46 0.67 2.74 -14.68
C ARG A 46 0.59 2.11 -13.29
N ALA A 47 -0.10 2.73 -12.34
CA ALA A 47 -0.42 2.07 -11.08
C ALA A 47 -1.48 0.99 -11.31
N GLU A 48 -1.19 -0.24 -10.88
CA GLU A 48 -2.20 -1.30 -10.76
C GLU A 48 -3.00 -1.05 -9.49
N HIS A 49 -4.30 -0.84 -9.66
CA HIS A 49 -5.22 -0.52 -8.57
C HIS A 49 -5.88 -1.77 -8.02
N GLY A 50 -5.72 -2.02 -6.72
CA GLY A 50 -6.46 -3.04 -5.98
C GLY A 50 -6.08 -4.47 -6.34
N GLN A 51 -4.80 -4.75 -6.62
CA GLN A 51 -4.32 -6.10 -6.94
C GLN A 51 -4.46 -7.03 -5.74
N TRP A 52 -5.01 -8.22 -5.98
CA TRP A 52 -5.19 -9.26 -4.96
C TRP A 52 -4.03 -10.24 -4.92
N PHE A 53 -3.75 -10.71 -3.72
CA PHE A 53 -2.76 -11.75 -3.44
C PHE A 53 -3.39 -12.82 -2.57
N GLU A 54 -3.04 -14.06 -2.87
CA GLU A 54 -3.22 -15.19 -1.96
C GLU A 54 -1.89 -15.53 -1.33
N PHE A 55 -1.92 -15.98 -0.08
CA PHE A 55 -0.72 -16.39 0.64
C PHE A 55 -1.00 -17.51 1.64
N THR A 56 0.05 -18.17 2.10
CA THR A 56 0.00 -19.11 3.22
C THR A 56 1.20 -18.86 4.12
N ASP A 57 0.93 -18.69 5.41
CA ASP A 57 1.93 -18.57 6.47
C ASP A 57 1.62 -19.59 7.59
N LEU A 58 2.33 -19.56 8.72
CA LEU A 58 2.13 -20.49 9.84
C LEU A 58 0.72 -20.45 10.47
N ASN A 59 0.00 -19.34 10.31
CA ASN A 59 -1.39 -19.18 10.74
C ASN A 59 -2.40 -19.64 9.67
N GLY A 60 -1.95 -20.28 8.58
CA GLY A 60 -2.80 -20.85 7.53
C GLY A 60 -2.95 -19.97 6.28
N PRO A 61 -3.89 -20.27 5.38
CA PRO A 61 -4.10 -19.50 4.16
C PRO A 61 -4.68 -18.11 4.45
N GLY A 62 -4.43 -17.16 3.55
CA GLY A 62 -4.90 -15.79 3.66
C GLY A 62 -4.99 -15.10 2.30
N HIS A 63 -5.68 -13.95 2.28
CA HIS A 63 -5.73 -13.07 1.13
C HIS A 63 -5.50 -11.64 1.58
N CYS A 64 -4.85 -10.84 0.74
CA CYS A 64 -4.78 -9.40 0.92
C CYS A 64 -4.96 -8.69 -0.42
N GLN A 65 -5.25 -7.40 -0.34
CA GLN A 65 -5.34 -6.52 -1.48
C GLN A 65 -4.42 -5.34 -1.21
N MET A 66 -3.46 -5.08 -2.10
CA MET A 66 -2.67 -3.86 -2.04
C MET A 66 -3.42 -2.75 -2.77
N ASP A 67 -3.46 -1.55 -2.18
CA ASP A 67 -4.24 -0.44 -2.74
C ASP A 67 -3.70 -0.05 -4.12
N LEU A 68 -2.43 0.32 -4.23
CA LEU A 68 -1.80 0.59 -5.53
C LEU A 68 -0.40 -0.03 -5.62
N LEU A 69 -0.06 -0.48 -6.83
CA LEU A 69 1.23 -1.05 -7.16
C LEU A 69 1.84 -0.44 -8.42
N ILE A 70 3.15 -0.20 -8.39
CA ILE A 70 3.92 0.16 -9.58
C ILE A 70 5.06 -0.84 -9.71
N VAL A 71 4.91 -1.78 -10.64
CA VAL A 71 5.93 -2.81 -10.91
C VAL A 71 6.93 -2.26 -11.93
N GLY A 72 8.13 -1.92 -11.45
CA GLY A 72 9.26 -1.50 -12.28
C GLY A 72 10.22 -2.66 -12.56
N ASN A 73 11.31 -2.38 -13.27
CA ASN A 73 12.30 -3.42 -13.61
C ASN A 73 13.04 -3.94 -12.36
N LYS A 74 13.48 -3.05 -11.47
CA LYS A 74 14.31 -3.37 -10.29
C LYS A 74 13.59 -3.24 -8.95
N ARG A 75 12.36 -2.74 -8.95
CA ARG A 75 11.62 -2.40 -7.73
C ARG A 75 10.12 -2.54 -7.92
N VAL A 76 9.43 -2.72 -6.82
CA VAL A 76 7.96 -2.67 -6.74
C VAL A 76 7.61 -1.60 -5.73
N VAL A 77 6.90 -0.56 -6.18
CA VAL A 77 6.40 0.49 -5.27
C VAL A 77 4.99 0.11 -4.85
N ILE A 78 4.76 0.04 -3.55
CA ILE A 78 3.48 -0.27 -2.92
C ILE A 78 3.00 0.99 -2.23
N LEU A 79 1.82 1.50 -2.62
CA LEU A 79 1.20 2.62 -1.95
C LEU A 79 0.01 2.13 -1.15
N GLU A 80 0.00 2.40 0.15
CA GLU A 80 -1.13 2.14 1.05
C GLU A 80 -1.86 3.46 1.31
N CYS A 81 -3.16 3.52 1.01
CA CYS A 81 -3.97 4.73 1.10
C CYS A 81 -4.61 4.86 2.48
N LYS A 82 -4.39 5.98 3.15
CA LYS A 82 -5.01 6.30 4.44
C LYS A 82 -5.59 7.71 4.38
N LEU A 83 -6.78 7.90 4.97
CA LEU A 83 -7.28 9.27 5.16
C LEU A 83 -6.43 10.02 6.19
N THR A 84 -6.03 9.35 7.28
CA THR A 84 -5.30 9.98 8.41
C THR A 84 -4.29 9.03 9.10
N ASP A 85 -4.65 7.77 9.29
CA ASP A 85 -3.88 6.82 10.13
C ASP A 85 -2.65 6.26 9.40
N VAL A 86 -1.56 7.04 9.42
CA VAL A 86 -0.31 6.70 8.72
C VAL A 86 0.45 5.56 9.40
N GLN A 87 0.45 5.48 10.73
CA GLN A 87 1.24 4.46 11.44
C GLN A 87 0.70 3.06 11.18
N THR A 88 -0.63 2.89 11.16
CA THR A 88 -1.22 1.60 10.76
C THR A 88 -0.88 1.25 9.31
N GLY A 89 -0.79 2.25 8.42
CA GLY A 89 -0.37 2.03 7.03
C GLY A 89 1.09 1.56 6.91
N ARG A 90 2.00 2.10 7.72
CA ARG A 90 3.41 1.65 7.76
C ARG A 90 3.52 0.22 8.25
N ALA A 91 2.87 -0.08 9.38
CA ALA A 91 2.86 -1.44 9.92
C ALA A 91 2.29 -2.45 8.90
N GLN A 92 1.24 -2.07 8.16
CA GLN A 92 0.66 -2.92 7.12
C GLN A 92 1.63 -3.18 5.95
N LEU A 93 2.40 -2.17 5.55
CA LEU A 93 3.45 -2.33 4.55
C LEU A 93 4.56 -3.27 5.04
N GLU A 94 5.04 -3.09 6.27
CA GLU A 94 6.16 -3.85 6.84
C GLU A 94 5.78 -5.31 7.13
N ASP A 95 4.66 -5.50 7.82
CA ASP A 95 4.30 -6.79 8.41
C ASP A 95 3.49 -7.68 7.47
N LEU A 96 2.86 -7.11 6.43
CA LEU A 96 2.02 -7.86 5.50
C LEU A 96 2.53 -7.77 4.06
N TYR A 97 2.66 -6.56 3.52
CA TYR A 97 2.89 -6.42 2.08
C TYR A 97 4.34 -6.67 1.66
N PHE A 98 5.34 -6.22 2.41
CA PHE A 98 6.73 -6.47 2.07
C PHE A 98 7.08 -7.96 2.02
N PRO A 99 6.69 -8.80 3.00
CA PRO A 99 6.88 -10.25 2.90
C PRO A 99 6.29 -10.83 1.61
N ILE A 100 5.04 -10.47 1.29
CA ILE A 100 4.34 -10.95 0.09
C ILE A 100 5.07 -10.48 -1.18
N ALA A 101 5.39 -9.19 -1.27
CA ALA A 101 6.04 -8.61 -2.44
C ALA A 101 7.43 -9.21 -2.71
N ARG A 102 8.21 -9.51 -1.66
CA ARG A 102 9.52 -10.17 -1.79
C ARG A 102 9.39 -11.58 -2.37
N GLN A 103 8.33 -12.32 -2.04
CA GLN A 103 8.13 -13.66 -2.59
C GLN A 103 7.56 -13.63 -4.02
N VAL A 104 6.63 -12.71 -4.31
CA VAL A 104 6.03 -12.58 -5.66
C VAL A 104 7.04 -12.03 -6.68
N TRP A 105 7.91 -11.13 -6.25
CA TRP A 105 8.94 -10.52 -7.09
C TRP A 105 10.34 -10.60 -6.45
N PRO A 106 10.98 -11.78 -6.44
CA PRO A 106 12.24 -12.01 -5.71
C PRO A 106 13.39 -11.12 -6.20
N ASP A 107 13.39 -10.74 -7.48
CA ASP A 107 14.45 -9.91 -8.08
C ASP A 107 14.19 -8.39 -7.97
N LYS A 108 13.16 -7.97 -7.22
CA LYS A 108 12.76 -6.56 -7.10
C LYS A 108 12.74 -6.09 -5.65
N LYS A 109 13.32 -4.91 -5.38
CA LYS A 109 13.23 -4.27 -4.06
C LYS A 109 11.80 -3.75 -3.82
N PRO A 110 11.08 -4.17 -2.76
CA PRO A 110 9.83 -3.53 -2.39
C PRO A 110 10.11 -2.16 -1.76
N LEU A 111 9.38 -1.13 -2.18
CA LEU A 111 9.38 0.20 -1.58
C LEU A 111 7.96 0.52 -1.14
N GLY A 112 7.79 0.90 0.13
CA GLY A 112 6.48 1.26 0.69
C GLY A 112 6.31 2.77 0.78
N ILE A 113 5.12 3.25 0.48
CA ILE A 113 4.72 4.65 0.66
C ILE A 113 3.33 4.64 1.29
N VAL A 114 3.12 5.44 2.34
CA VAL A 114 1.76 5.70 2.83
C VAL A 114 1.24 6.96 2.16
N ALA A 115 0.21 6.84 1.34
CA ALA A 115 -0.48 7.99 0.76
C ALA A 115 -1.55 8.48 1.73
N ALA A 116 -1.36 9.69 2.28
CA ALA A 116 -2.23 10.28 3.27
C ALA A 116 -2.97 11.51 2.73
N ARG A 117 -4.29 11.58 2.96
CA ARG A 117 -5.08 12.78 2.66
C ARG A 117 -4.92 13.86 3.73
N HIS A 118 -4.81 13.46 4.99
CA HIS A 118 -4.70 14.34 6.14
C HIS A 118 -3.52 13.90 7.00
N LEU A 119 -2.77 14.87 7.48
CA LEU A 119 -1.72 14.65 8.47
C LEU A 119 -2.30 14.89 9.87
N SER A 120 -2.00 13.96 10.77
CA SER A 120 -2.19 14.08 12.21
C SER A 120 -0.96 14.71 12.87
N LYS A 121 -1.06 15.03 14.16
CA LYS A 121 0.08 15.52 14.96
C LYS A 121 1.16 14.46 15.18
N GLU A 122 0.83 13.17 15.03
CA GLU A 122 1.73 12.04 15.22
C GLU A 122 2.58 11.74 13.98
N ASN A 123 2.33 12.46 12.88
CA ASN A 123 3.12 12.33 11.67
C ASN A 123 4.50 12.94 11.86
N GLN A 124 5.52 12.12 11.60
CA GLN A 124 6.90 12.54 11.40
C GLN A 124 6.99 13.40 10.13
N LEU A 125 6.97 14.73 10.29
CA LEU A 125 6.92 15.70 9.20
C LEU A 125 8.15 15.63 8.29
N GLU A 126 9.29 15.21 8.83
CA GLU A 126 10.55 14.97 8.14
C GLU A 126 10.47 13.83 7.10
N LEU A 127 9.47 12.96 7.21
CA LEU A 127 9.19 11.86 6.28
C LEU A 127 8.06 12.19 5.30
N VAL A 128 7.49 13.40 5.36
CA VAL A 128 6.41 13.82 4.49
C VAL A 128 6.97 14.34 3.17
N GLU A 129 6.42 13.82 2.09
CA GLU A 129 6.69 14.23 0.72
C GLU A 129 5.38 14.71 0.08
N THR A 130 5.47 15.71 -0.79
CA THR A 130 4.32 16.24 -1.54
C THR A 130 4.26 15.77 -2.98
N THR A 131 5.27 15.00 -3.41
CA THR A 131 5.35 14.40 -4.76
C THR A 131 5.67 12.92 -4.67
N LEU A 132 5.12 12.13 -5.57
CA LEU A 132 5.40 10.70 -5.69
C LEU A 132 6.88 10.46 -6.00
N LYS A 133 7.50 11.30 -6.83
CA LYS A 133 8.93 11.20 -7.14
C LYS A 133 9.79 11.37 -5.89
N GLY A 134 9.48 12.37 -5.04
CA GLY A 134 10.17 12.59 -3.76
C GLY A 134 9.99 11.40 -2.83
N ALA A 135 8.76 10.89 -2.69
CA ALA A 135 8.46 9.72 -1.87
C ALA A 135 9.22 8.47 -2.34
N ILE A 136 9.23 8.17 -3.64
CA ILE A 136 9.99 7.03 -4.18
C ILE A 136 11.48 7.19 -3.91
N LEU A 137 12.05 8.36 -4.19
CA LEU A 137 13.48 8.62 -4.01
C LEU A 137 13.89 8.45 -2.54
N ARG A 138 13.08 8.97 -1.61
CA ARG A 138 13.32 8.83 -0.18
C ARG A 138 13.24 7.37 0.27
N ALA A 139 12.19 6.66 -0.13
CA ALA A 139 12.01 5.25 0.22
C ALA A 139 13.21 4.41 -0.27
N GLU A 140 13.73 4.73 -1.46
CA GLU A 140 14.85 4.03 -2.06
C GLU A 140 16.19 4.34 -1.38
N THR A 141 16.46 5.61 -1.08
CA THR A 141 17.78 6.08 -0.62
C THR A 141 17.97 6.03 0.89
N GLN A 142 16.89 6.19 1.66
CA GLN A 142 16.93 6.22 3.13
C GLN A 142 16.38 4.94 3.76
N GLU A 143 15.83 4.03 2.95
CA GLU A 143 15.23 2.75 3.41
C GLU A 143 14.13 2.94 4.46
N VAL A 144 13.37 4.03 4.34
CA VAL A 144 12.22 4.38 5.19
C VAL A 144 10.89 4.25 4.43
N ILE A 145 9.77 4.26 5.15
CA ILE A 145 8.43 4.38 4.55
C ILE A 145 7.94 5.83 4.68
N PRO A 146 8.10 6.66 3.63
CA PRO A 146 7.65 8.04 3.66
C PRO A 146 6.13 8.14 3.56
N THR A 147 5.64 9.32 3.92
CA THR A 147 4.24 9.69 3.75
C THR A 147 4.12 10.58 2.53
N LEU A 148 3.39 10.15 1.50
CA LEU A 148 2.96 11.03 0.42
C LEU A 148 1.71 11.78 0.87
N HIS A 149 1.84 13.06 1.19
CA HIS A 149 0.70 13.91 1.52
C HIS A 149 0.10 14.49 0.24
N TRP A 150 -1.03 13.92 -0.19
CA TRP A 150 -1.73 14.34 -1.40
C TRP A 150 -3.21 14.57 -1.09
N ILE A 151 -3.69 15.79 -1.36
CA ILE A 151 -5.03 16.27 -1.00
C ILE A 151 -6.01 16.31 -2.19
N GLU A 152 -5.75 15.52 -3.23
CA GLU A 152 -6.53 15.50 -4.48
C GLU A 152 -6.46 16.83 -5.26
N ARG A 153 -5.35 17.57 -5.12
CA ARG A 153 -5.12 18.84 -5.83
C ARG A 153 -3.70 18.88 -6.38
N GLY A 154 -3.58 19.28 -7.65
CA GLY A 154 -2.30 19.44 -8.33
C GLY A 154 -1.69 18.12 -8.82
N PRO A 155 -0.55 18.21 -9.52
CA PRO A 155 0.20 17.04 -9.98
C PRO A 155 0.72 16.21 -8.80
N ILE A 156 0.83 14.90 -9.02
CA ILE A 156 1.36 13.92 -8.09
C ILE A 156 2.84 13.63 -8.34
#